data_AF-A0A975CQH3-F1
#
_entry.id   AF-A0A975CQH3-F1
#
_cell.length_a   1.000
_cell.length_b   1.000
_cell.length_c   1.000
_cell.angle_alpha   90.00
_cell.angle_beta   90.00
_cell.angle_gamma   90.00
#
_symmetry.space_group_name_H-M   'P 1'
#
loop_
_entity.id
_entity.type
_entity.pdbx_description
1 polymer ?
#
loop_
_entity_poly.entity_id
_entity_poly.type
_entity_poly.pdbx_seq_one_letter_code
_entity_poly.pdbx_strand_id
1 'polypeptide(L)'
;MKRYEVYRNIRKRAVIFGLPLSLFALMMVAILVSLLVIIFSFSFGIIIGLLVINAALYISLTRIAHNPQLFQMGNPFPKIISNKRNSGFNYE
;
A
#
# COMPACT_ATOMS: atom_id res chain seq x y z
N MET A 1 12.07 19.28 -30.69
CA MET A 1 11.74 19.64 -29.29
C MET A 1 11.33 18.38 -28.54
N LYS A 2 11.94 18.08 -27.38
CA LYS A 2 11.58 16.91 -26.57
C LYS A 2 10.16 17.11 -26.02
N ARG A 3 9.26 16.14 -26.26
CA ARG A 3 7.92 16.14 -25.67
C ARG A 3 7.97 15.34 -24.36
N TYR A 4 7.47 15.95 -23.29
CA TYR A 4 7.32 15.30 -21.99
C TYR A 4 5.84 14.91 -21.83
N GLU A 5 5.56 13.63 -21.62
CA GLU A 5 4.23 13.19 -21.26
C GLU A 5 3.88 13.66 -19.85
N VAL A 6 2.65 14.13 -19.64
CA VAL A 6 2.18 14.61 -18.34
C VAL A 6 2.13 13.43 -17.38
N TYR A 7 3.05 13.39 -16.41
CA TYR A 7 3.14 12.34 -15.41
C TYR A 7 1.91 12.37 -14.47
N ARG A 8 0.90 11.54 -14.78
CA ARG A 8 -0.34 11.41 -13.99
C ARG A 8 -0.27 10.43 -12.82
N ASN A 9 0.85 9.73 -12.64
CA ASN A 9 0.98 8.63 -11.66
C ASN A 9 1.29 9.07 -10.22
N ILE A 10 1.42 10.37 -9.96
CA ILE A 10 1.62 10.96 -8.62
C ILE A 10 0.59 10.49 -7.58
N ARG A 11 -0.66 10.22 -7.99
CA ARG A 11 -1.72 9.73 -7.08
C ARG A 11 -1.63 8.25 -6.73
N LYS A 12 -0.97 7.43 -7.57
CA LYS A 12 -0.91 5.96 -7.38
C LYS A 12 0.07 5.51 -6.28
N ARG A 13 1.01 6.39 -5.90
CA ARG A 13 1.97 6.15 -4.81
C ARG A 13 1.73 7.08 -3.62
N ALA A 14 0.50 7.58 -3.46
CA ALA A 14 0.14 8.35 -2.30
C ALA A 14 0.17 7.43 -1.07
N VAL A 15 1.14 7.67 -0.20
CA VAL A 15 1.25 7.04 1.12
C VAL A 15 0.81 8.05 2.17
N ILE A 16 -0.06 7.63 3.07
CA ILE A 16 -0.59 8.44 4.17
C ILE A 16 -0.20 7.73 5.46
N PHE A 17 0.59 8.38 6.32
CA PHE A 17 1.12 7.81 7.56
C PHE A 17 1.81 6.44 7.40
N GLY A 18 2.55 6.26 6.30
CA GLY A 18 3.28 5.01 6.03
C GLY A 18 2.42 3.89 5.43
N LEU A 19 1.13 4.12 5.17
CA LEU A 19 0.23 3.17 4.53
C LEU A 19 -0.21 3.64 3.13
N PRO A 20 -0.39 2.72 2.17
CA PRO A 20 -1.09 3.03 0.93
C PRO A 20 -2.55 3.39 1.22
N LEU A 21 -3.16 4.20 0.34
CA LEU A 21 -4.50 4.75 0.51
C LEU A 21 -5.57 3.71 0.91
N SER A 22 -5.51 2.50 0.36
CA SER A 22 -6.45 1.40 0.69
C SER A 22 -6.31 0.90 2.13
N LEU A 23 -5.08 0.66 2.59
CA LEU A 23 -4.80 0.22 3.96
C LEU A 23 -5.09 1.32 4.96
N PHE A 24 -4.84 2.58 4.60
CA PHE A 24 -5.25 3.73 5.39
C PHE A 24 -6.77 3.79 5.56
N ALA A 25 -7.54 3.58 4.50
CA ALA A 25 -9.00 3.54 4.59
C ALA A 25 -9.50 2.43 5.54
N LEU A 26 -8.88 1.24 5.50
CA LEU A 26 -9.20 0.15 6.43
C LEU A 26 -8.95 0.57 7.89
N MET A 27 -7.82 1.23 8.17
CA MET A 27 -7.52 1.76 9.51
C MET A 27 -8.57 2.79 9.95
N MET A 28 -8.99 3.69 9.06
CA MET A 28 -10.01 4.70 9.38
C MET A 28 -11.36 4.07 9.72
N VAL A 29 -11.78 3.04 8.99
CA VAL A 29 -13.01 2.30 9.30
C VAL A 29 -12.92 1.63 10.68
N ALA A 30 -11.78 1.01 11.01
CA ALA A 30 -11.58 0.40 12.33
C ALA A 30 -11.68 1.43 13.47
N ILE A 31 -11.10 2.63 13.29
CA ILE A 31 -11.21 3.73 14.25
C ILE A 31 -12.67 4.15 14.43
N LEU A 32 -13.42 4.34 13.34
CA LEU A 32 -14.82 4.75 13.40
C LEU A 32 -15.70 3.71 14.11
N VAL A 33 -15.51 2.43 13.81
CA VAL A 33 -16.22 1.33 14.49
C VAL A 33 -15.86 1.30 15.97
N SER A 34 -14.58 1.44 16.31
CA SER A 34 -14.12 1.45 17.70
C SER A 34 -14.73 2.63 18.47
N LEU A 35 -14.80 3.81 17.85
CA LEU A 35 -15.43 4.99 18.42
C LEU A 35 -16.92 4.72 18.71
N LEU A 36 -17.63 4.12 17.75
CA LEU A 36 -19.05 3.78 17.92
C LEU A 36 -19.26 2.84 19.12
N VAL A 37 -18.42 1.81 19.25
CA VAL A 37 -18.47 0.85 20.36
C VAL A 37 -18.18 1.53 21.70
N ILE A 38 -17.20 2.43 21.77
CA ILE A 38 -16.86 3.17 23.00
C ILE A 38 -18.06 3.98 23.47
N ILE A 39 -18.74 4.69 22.56
CA ILE A 39 -19.88 5.55 22.88
C ILE A 39 -21.05 4.71 23.43
N PHE A 40 -21.36 3.56 22.83
CA PHE A 40 -22.50 2.74 23.27
C PHE A 40 -22.22 1.86 24.50
N SER A 41 -20.99 1.38 24.66
CA SER A 41 -20.69 0.42 25.73
C SER A 41 -20.15 1.07 27.00
N PHE A 42 -19.45 2.21 26.90
CA PHE A 42 -18.88 2.99 28.00
C PHE A 42 -18.21 2.18 29.14
N SER A 43 -17.52 1.08 28.81
CA SER A 43 -16.76 0.27 29.76
C SER A 43 -15.27 0.54 29.65
N PHE A 44 -14.61 0.74 30.79
CA PHE A 44 -13.17 1.03 30.85
C PHE A 44 -12.33 -0.08 30.20
N GLY A 45 -12.68 -1.35 30.44
CA GLY A 45 -11.97 -2.48 29.84
C GLY A 45 -12.10 -2.51 28.31
N ILE A 46 -13.25 -2.14 27.77
CA ILE A 46 -13.50 -2.08 26.33
C ILE A 46 -12.72 -0.93 25.69
N ILE A 47 -12.63 0.22 26.35
CA ILE A 47 -11.84 1.36 25.85
C ILE A 47 -10.37 0.95 25.71
N ILE A 48 -9.76 0.37 26.75
CA ILE A 48 -8.36 -0.06 26.71
C ILE A 48 -8.16 -1.15 25.65
N GLY A 49 -9.05 -2.15 25.61
CA GLY A 49 -8.98 -3.24 24.64
C GLY A 49 -9.03 -2.73 23.19
N LEU A 50 -9.95 -1.81 22.88
CA LEU A 50 -10.07 -1.22 21.55
C LEU A 50 -8.85 -0.38 21.16
N LEU A 51 -8.27 0.37 22.09
CA LEU A 51 -7.03 1.11 21.83
C LEU A 51 -5.88 0.16 21.46
N VAL A 52 -5.71 -0.93 22.21
CA VAL A 52 -4.69 -1.95 21.92
C VAL A 52 -4.93 -2.62 20.57
N ILE A 53 -6.19 -2.96 20.25
CA ILE A 53 -6.54 -3.56 18.95
C ILE A 53 -6.21 -2.61 17.80
N ASN A 54 -6.55 -1.31 17.91
CA ASN A 54 -6.21 -0.33 16.87
C ASN A 54 -4.69 -0.18 16.70
N ALA A 55 -3.94 -0.14 17.79
CA ALA A 55 -2.48 -0.07 17.73
C ALA A 55 -1.87 -1.32 17.07
N ALA A 56 -2.33 -2.51 17.47
CA ALA A 56 -1.88 -3.78 16.90
C ALA A 56 -2.22 -3.88 15.40
N LEU A 57 -3.42 -3.45 15.01
CA LEU A 57 -3.86 -3.38 13.62
C LEU A 57 -2.95 -2.45 12.82
N TYR A 58 -2.70 -1.22 13.30
CA TYR A 58 -1.83 -0.25 12.64
C TYR A 58 -0.41 -0.80 12.41
N ILE A 59 0.20 -1.42 13.44
CA ILE A 59 1.53 -2.02 13.34
C ILE A 59 1.52 -3.16 12.30
N SER A 60 0.51 -4.02 12.34
CA SER A 60 0.38 -5.16 11.42
C SER A 60 0.26 -4.68 9.96
N LEU A 61 -0.63 -3.72 9.69
CA LEU A 61 -0.80 -3.16 8.35
C LEU A 61 0.47 -2.44 7.87
N THR A 62 1.14 -1.69 8.75
CA THR A 62 2.40 -1.00 8.41
C THR A 62 3.48 -2.01 8.05
N ARG A 63 3.59 -3.12 8.79
CA ARG A 63 4.55 -4.19 8.50
C ARG A 63 4.27 -4.88 7.17
N ILE A 64 2.99 -5.09 6.83
CA ILE A 64 2.58 -5.66 5.54
C ILE A 64 2.87 -4.66 4.40
N ALA A 65 2.61 -3.37 4.60
CA ALA A 65 2.90 -2.33 3.62
C ALA A 65 4.41 -2.15 3.34
N HIS A 66 5.26 -2.31 4.37
CA HIS A 66 6.72 -2.21 4.24
C HIS A 66 7.38 -3.47 3.67
N ASN A 67 6.65 -4.60 3.58
CA ASN A 67 7.13 -5.82 2.94
C ASN A 67 6.46 -5.97 1.56
N PRO A 68 6.98 -5.27 0.52
CA PRO A 68 6.38 -5.28 -0.82
C PRO A 68 6.36 -6.67 -1.47
N GLN A 69 7.08 -7.65 -0.93
CA GLN A 69 7.03 -9.05 -1.37
C GLN A 69 5.63 -9.67 -1.22
N LEU A 70 4.84 -9.25 -0.22
CA LEU A 70 3.47 -9.77 -0.02
C LEU A 70 2.47 -9.23 -1.06
N PHE A 71 2.80 -8.11 -1.72
CA PHE A 71 1.98 -7.44 -2.73
C PHE A 71 2.64 -7.38 -4.11
N GLN A 72 3.60 -8.27 -4.42
CA GLN A 72 4.13 -8.44 -5.78
C GLN A 72 3.06 -9.08 -6.69
N MET A 73 2.00 -8.32 -6.99
CA MET A 73 1.00 -8.60 -8.02
C MET A 73 1.49 -8.11 -9.40
N GLY A 74 2.78 -8.31 -9.68
CA GLY A 74 3.46 -7.82 -10.86
C GLY A 74 4.71 -8.64 -11.07
N ASN A 75 4.70 -9.42 -12.15
CA ASN A 75 5.80 -10.28 -12.56
C ASN A 75 7.12 -9.50 -12.48
N PRO A 76 8.11 -9.89 -11.65
CA PRO A 76 9.41 -9.21 -11.60
C PRO A 76 10.20 -9.38 -12.91
N PHE A 77 9.69 -10.21 -13.82
CA PHE A 77 10.27 -10.45 -15.12
C PHE A 77 9.90 -9.37 -16.15
N PRO A 78 10.89 -8.81 -16.88
CA PRO A 78 10.65 -8.03 -18.09
C PRO A 78 9.79 -8.83 -19.06
N LYS A 79 8.86 -8.18 -19.76
CA LYS A 79 8.04 -8.81 -20.81
C LYS A 79 8.89 -9.44 -21.93
N ILE A 80 10.13 -8.98 -22.08
CA ILE A 80 11.12 -9.50 -23.03
C ILE A 80 12.50 -9.44 -22.37
N ILE A 81 13.08 -10.60 -22.07
CA ILE A 81 14.53 -10.77 -21.89
C ILE A 81 15.02 -11.42 -23.19
N SER A 82 15.78 -10.69 -24.00
CA SER A 82 16.39 -11.23 -25.21
C SER A 82 17.91 -11.31 -25.01
N ASN A 83 18.47 -12.51 -25.15
CA ASN A 83 19.92 -12.73 -25.17
C ASN A 83 20.51 -12.53 -26.59
N LYS A 84 19.78 -11.92 -27.53
CA LYS A 84 20.37 -11.60 -28.83
C LYS A 84 21.45 -10.54 -28.63
N ARG A 85 22.69 -10.90 -28.97
CA ARG A 85 23.76 -9.93 -29.23
C ARG A 85 23.24 -9.00 -30.33
N ASN A 86 23.04 -7.72 -30.02
CA ASN A 86 22.66 -6.73 -31.03
C ASN A 86 23.89 -6.45 -31.90
N SER A 87 24.23 -7.40 -32.77
CA SER A 87 25.17 -7.18 -33.86
C SER A 87 24.39 -6.39 -34.90
N GLY A 88 24.58 -5.07 -34.93
CA GLY A 88 23.90 -4.13 -35.84
C GLY A 88 24.24 -4.32 -37.32
N PHE A 89 24.26 -5.55 -37.81
CA PHE A 89 24.37 -5.89 -39.22
C PHE A 89 22.95 -5.99 -39.79
N ASN A 90 22.59 -5.00 -40.61
CA ASN A 90 21.57 -5.18 -41.64
C ASN A 90 22.22 -5.98 -42.76
N TYR A 91 21.85 -7.26 -42.89
CA TYR A 91 21.97 -7.95 -44.17
C TYR A 91 20.66 -7.70 -44.91
N GLU A 92 20.78 -6.75 -45.85
CA GLU A 92 19.84 -6.33 -46.93
C GLU A 92 18.45 -5.79 -46.52
#